data_AF-A0A7Y4S3Q2-F1
#
_entry.id   AF-A0A7Y4S3Q2-F1
#
_cell.length_a   1.000
_cell.length_b   1.000
_cell.length_c   1.000
_cell.angle_alpha   90.00
_cell.angle_beta   90.00
_cell.angle_gamma   90.00
#
_symmetry.space_group_name_H-M   'P 1'
#
loop_
_entity.id
_entity.type
_entity.pdbx_description
1 polymer ?
#
loop_
_entity_poly.entity_id
_entity_poly.type
_entity_poly.pdbx_seq_one_letter_code
_entity_poly.pdbx_strand_id
1 'polypeptide(L)'
;MLAATFQLYFKETVSQRGCPANSLFKPDYKTNGWLNGYKDYFAHHYQIQFDDSPADFKVLEEIILARNRVQHPESITRDSSHYSFTDLEKLPHPFFINSREESFFYSDIEEGMRSWLIPPTVHITHEKLFFALSEVNKFVEWLETVKKT
;
A
#
# COMPACT_ATOMS: atom_id res chain seq x y z
N MET A 1 4.31 7.80 9.65
CA MET A 1 4.13 9.16 9.10
C MET A 1 3.96 9.16 7.59
N LEU A 2 4.80 8.46 6.82
CA LEU A 2 4.71 8.42 5.36
C LEU A 2 3.32 8.08 4.79
N ALA A 3 2.70 6.96 5.21
CA ALA A 3 1.35 6.59 4.76
C ALA A 3 0.29 7.68 5.04
N ALA A 4 0.40 8.37 6.18
CA ALA A 4 -0.54 9.42 6.56
C ALA A 4 -0.33 10.69 5.73
N THR A 5 0.93 11.08 5.49
CA THR A 5 1.27 12.20 4.59
C THR A 5 0.83 11.91 3.16
N PHE A 6 1.00 10.67 2.69
CA PHE A 6 0.56 10.26 1.36
C PHE A 6 -0.98 10.30 1.23
N GLN A 7 -1.70 9.86 2.26
CA GLN A 7 -3.16 10.01 2.29
C GLN A 7 -3.60 11.48 2.29
N LEU A 8 -2.91 12.35 3.05
CA LEU A 8 -3.19 13.79 3.07
C LEU A 8 -2.96 14.43 1.70
N TYR A 9 -1.91 14.02 0.99
CA TYR A 9 -1.64 14.46 -0.38
C TYR A 9 -2.83 14.18 -1.31
N PHE A 10 -3.42 12.98 -1.26
CA PHE A 10 -4.61 12.68 -2.06
C PHE A 10 -5.83 13.51 -1.64
N LYS A 11 -6.08 13.67 -0.33
CA LYS A 11 -7.18 14.51 0.17
C LYS A 11 -7.08 15.94 -0.36
N GLU A 12 -5.89 16.51 -0.29
CA GLU A 12 -5.61 17.85 -0.77
C GLU A 12 -5.76 17.93 -2.30
N THR A 13 -5.22 16.97 -3.03
CA THR A 13 -5.33 16.91 -4.50
C THR A 13 -6.79 16.85 -4.96
N VAL A 14 -7.62 16.06 -4.29
CA VAL A 14 -9.06 15.99 -4.59
C VAL A 14 -9.78 17.27 -4.19
N SER A 15 -9.43 17.87 -3.04
CA SER A 15 -9.99 19.14 -2.57
C SER A 15 -9.74 20.28 -3.57
N GLN A 16 -8.50 20.42 -4.04
CA GLN A 16 -8.09 21.48 -4.97
C GLN A 16 -8.74 21.36 -6.34
N ARG A 17 -9.03 20.14 -6.81
CA ARG A 17 -9.66 19.91 -8.10
C ARG A 17 -11.15 20.23 -8.11
N GLY A 18 -11.76 20.39 -6.93
CA GLY A 18 -13.19 20.56 -6.78
C GLY A 18 -13.94 19.30 -7.20
N CYS A 19 -14.56 18.60 -6.27
CA CYS A 19 -15.51 17.57 -6.68
C CYS A 19 -16.66 18.28 -7.43
N PRO A 20 -17.17 17.77 -8.57
CA PRO A 20 -18.48 18.20 -9.04
C PRO A 20 -19.45 18.00 -7.89
N ALA A 21 -20.23 19.02 -7.53
CA ALA A 21 -21.15 19.03 -6.38
C ALA A 21 -22.23 17.91 -6.39
N ASN A 22 -22.18 17.00 -7.38
CA ASN A 22 -23.07 15.88 -7.61
C ASN A 22 -22.34 14.51 -7.73
N SER A 23 -21.16 14.28 -7.15
CA SER A 23 -20.47 12.98 -7.32
C SER A 23 -21.23 11.81 -6.69
N LEU A 24 -21.97 11.06 -7.51
CA LEU A 24 -22.61 9.77 -7.22
C LEU A 24 -21.59 8.68 -6.82
N PHE A 25 -20.29 8.94 -7.03
CA PHE A 25 -19.21 8.04 -6.70
C PHE A 25 -18.45 8.55 -5.46
N LYS A 26 -18.67 7.87 -4.33
CA LYS A 26 -17.80 7.99 -3.15
C LYS A 26 -16.82 6.83 -3.21
N PRO A 27 -15.51 7.08 -3.04
CA PRO A 27 -14.55 5.98 -3.04
C PRO A 27 -14.90 4.96 -1.95
N ASP A 28 -14.94 3.67 -2.30
CA ASP A 28 -15.12 2.61 -1.31
C ASP A 28 -13.80 2.32 -0.62
N TYR A 29 -13.51 3.10 0.42
CA TYR A 29 -12.31 2.92 1.23
C TYR A 29 -12.39 1.69 2.15
N LYS A 30 -13.57 1.09 2.34
CA LYS A 30 -13.81 0.09 3.40
C LYS A 30 -13.47 -1.32 2.96
N THR A 31 -13.76 -1.69 1.71
CA THR A 31 -13.50 -3.05 1.20
C THR A 31 -12.05 -3.22 0.74
N ASN A 32 -11.51 -2.28 -0.05
CA ASN A 32 -10.21 -2.44 -0.69
C ASN A 32 -9.10 -1.52 -0.15
N GLY A 33 -9.39 -0.71 0.87
CA GLY A 33 -8.46 0.24 1.44
C GLY A 33 -8.41 1.56 0.69
N TRP A 34 -7.86 2.59 1.34
CA TRP A 34 -8.03 3.96 0.86
C TRP A 34 -7.25 4.27 -0.44
N LEU A 35 -6.12 3.61 -0.68
CA LEU A 35 -5.32 3.81 -1.88
C LEU A 35 -6.06 3.32 -3.13
N ASN A 36 -6.66 2.13 -3.07
CA ASN A 36 -7.51 1.60 -4.13
C ASN A 36 -8.77 2.46 -4.33
N GLY A 37 -9.35 3.00 -3.26
CA GLY A 37 -10.42 3.98 -3.39
C GLY A 37 -10.02 5.23 -4.20
N TYR A 38 -8.81 5.78 -3.98
CA TYR A 38 -8.32 6.87 -4.82
C TYR A 38 -8.02 6.41 -6.24
N LYS A 39 -7.45 5.22 -6.44
CA LYS A 39 -7.25 4.65 -7.78
C LYS A 39 -8.55 4.64 -8.58
N ASP A 40 -9.63 4.11 -8.01
CA ASP A 40 -10.95 4.08 -8.65
C ASP A 40 -11.50 5.48 -8.91
N TYR A 41 -11.36 6.39 -7.95
CA TYR A 41 -11.78 7.78 -8.08
C TYR A 41 -11.09 8.49 -9.25
N PHE A 42 -9.77 8.36 -9.35
CA PHE A 42 -8.97 9.00 -10.40
C PHE A 42 -9.24 8.38 -11.77
N ALA A 43 -9.41 7.06 -11.84
CA ALA A 43 -9.80 6.36 -13.05
C ALA A 43 -11.18 6.84 -13.55
N HIS A 44 -12.17 6.95 -12.65
CA HIS A 44 -13.53 7.31 -13.01
C HIS A 44 -13.69 8.78 -13.41
N HIS A 45 -13.09 9.70 -12.65
CA HIS A 45 -13.31 11.14 -12.85
C HIS A 45 -12.31 11.81 -13.80
N TYR A 46 -11.11 11.27 -13.94
CA TYR A 46 -10.03 11.90 -14.69
C TYR A 46 -9.39 10.98 -15.73
N GLN A 47 -9.87 9.74 -15.88
CA GLN A 47 -9.26 8.72 -16.76
C GLN A 47 -7.79 8.45 -16.46
N ILE A 48 -7.34 8.71 -15.23
CA ILE A 48 -5.96 8.47 -14.79
C ILE A 48 -5.89 7.07 -14.18
N GLN A 49 -5.15 6.17 -14.81
CA GLN A 49 -4.90 4.82 -14.29
C GLN A 49 -3.62 4.84 -13.45
N PHE A 50 -3.71 4.51 -12.16
CA PHE A 50 -2.52 4.48 -11.28
C PHE A 50 -1.51 3.39 -11.70
N ASP A 51 -1.96 2.37 -12.42
CA ASP A 51 -1.09 1.32 -12.97
C ASP A 51 -0.15 1.83 -14.07
N ASP A 52 -0.43 3.01 -14.65
CA ASP A 52 0.45 3.67 -15.62
C ASP A 52 1.59 4.45 -14.93
N SER A 53 1.60 4.50 -13.58
CA SER A 53 2.67 5.17 -12.83
C SER A 53 3.98 4.37 -12.88
N PRO A 54 5.14 5.03 -12.83
CA PRO A 54 6.43 4.35 -12.80
C PRO A 54 6.78 3.77 -11.41
N ALA A 55 5.89 3.92 -10.43
CA ALA A 55 6.10 3.46 -9.07
C ALA A 55 5.63 2.01 -8.91
N ASP A 56 6.30 1.28 -8.03
CA ASP A 56 5.82 -0.04 -7.60
C ASP A 56 4.59 0.13 -6.69
N PHE A 57 3.42 -0.07 -7.30
CA PHE A 57 2.15 0.08 -6.61
C PHE A 57 1.99 -0.90 -5.42
N LYS A 58 2.61 -2.09 -5.48
CA LYS A 58 2.58 -3.04 -4.37
C LYS A 58 3.30 -2.48 -3.16
N VAL A 59 4.44 -1.81 -3.36
CA VAL A 59 5.17 -1.14 -2.29
C VAL A 59 4.37 0.03 -1.72
N LEU A 60 3.65 0.80 -2.55
CA LEU A 60 2.76 1.86 -2.07
C LEU A 60 1.64 1.31 -1.17
N GLU A 61 1.00 0.21 -1.57
CA GLU A 61 -0.03 -0.47 -0.77
C GLU A 61 0.56 -1.05 0.52
N GLU A 62 1.74 -1.65 0.44
CA GLU A 62 2.42 -2.26 1.58
C GLU A 62 2.82 -1.25 2.65
N ILE A 63 3.27 -0.04 2.27
CA ILE A 63 3.54 1.06 3.22
C ILE A 63 2.32 1.33 4.11
N ILE A 64 1.11 1.20 3.55
CA ILE A 64 -0.16 1.43 4.25
C ILE A 64 -0.48 0.26 5.17
N LEU A 65 -0.37 -0.96 4.67
CA LEU A 65 -0.63 -2.18 5.44
C LEU A 65 0.35 -2.33 6.62
N ALA A 66 1.65 -2.15 6.37
CA ALA A 66 2.69 -2.16 7.41
C ALA A 66 2.41 -1.12 8.51
N ARG A 67 2.03 0.11 8.13
CA ARG A 67 1.65 1.15 9.09
C ARG A 67 0.40 0.76 9.89
N ASN A 68 -0.59 0.11 9.27
CA ASN A 68 -1.78 -0.35 9.97
C ASN A 68 -1.44 -1.39 11.03
N ARG A 69 -0.47 -2.27 10.79
CA ARG A 69 0.00 -3.27 11.78
C ARG A 69 0.65 -2.66 13.00
N VAL A 70 1.42 -1.59 12.82
CA VAL A 70 2.03 -0.86 13.95
C VAL A 70 0.96 -0.17 14.80
N GLN A 71 -0.10 0.37 14.18
CA GLN A 71 -1.15 1.08 14.92
C GLN A 71 -2.24 0.19 15.52
N HIS A 72 -2.49 -0.95 14.89
CA HIS A 72 -3.49 -1.92 15.29
C HIS A 72 -2.81 -3.29 15.40
N PRO A 73 -1.92 -3.48 16.40
CA PRO A 73 -1.27 -4.77 16.59
C PRO A 73 -2.32 -5.82 16.96
N GLU A 74 -2.25 -7.00 16.35
CA GLU A 74 -3.16 -8.11 16.65
C GLU A 74 -2.95 -8.68 18.06
N SER A 75 -1.78 -8.43 18.65
CA SER A 75 -1.46 -8.83 20.01
C SER A 75 -0.67 -7.75 20.72
N ILE A 76 -1.08 -7.42 21.95
CA ILE A 76 -0.36 -6.52 22.86
C ILE A 76 0.88 -7.17 23.48
N THR A 77 1.04 -8.50 23.34
CA THR A 77 2.13 -9.27 23.95
C THR A 77 3.34 -9.45 23.03
N ARG A 78 3.22 -9.05 21.76
CA ARG A 78 4.28 -9.17 20.77
C ARG A 78 4.93 -7.80 20.55
N ASP A 79 6.24 -7.73 20.76
CA ASP A 79 7.04 -6.51 20.57
C ASP A 79 7.33 -6.19 19.08
N SER A 80 6.98 -7.09 18.15
CA SER A 80 7.19 -6.90 16.71
C SER A 80 5.88 -6.90 15.90
N SER A 81 5.84 -6.05 14.88
CA SER A 81 4.74 -5.99 13.92
C SER A 81 4.85 -7.12 12.90
N HIS A 82 3.76 -7.83 12.65
CA HIS A 82 3.67 -8.89 11.66
C HIS A 82 2.56 -8.56 10.66
N TYR A 83 2.64 -9.10 9.45
CA TYR A 83 1.50 -9.06 8.53
C TYR A 83 0.34 -9.90 9.06
N SER A 84 -0.90 -9.63 8.64
CA SER A 84 -1.94 -10.65 8.75
C SER A 84 -1.92 -11.58 7.54
N PHE A 85 -2.62 -12.71 7.66
CA PHE A 85 -2.98 -13.54 6.52
C PHE A 85 -3.69 -12.75 5.41
N THR A 86 -4.61 -11.84 5.77
CA THR A 86 -5.33 -11.01 4.79
C THR A 86 -4.45 -9.99 4.07
N ASP A 87 -3.36 -9.51 4.69
CA ASP A 87 -2.39 -8.68 4.00
C ASP A 87 -1.61 -9.50 2.96
N LEU A 88 -1.24 -10.75 3.30
CA LEU A 88 -0.49 -11.66 2.43
C LEU A 88 -1.31 -12.18 1.23
N GLU A 89 -2.64 -12.10 1.28
CA GLU A 89 -3.50 -12.30 0.11
C GLU A 89 -3.27 -11.20 -0.94
N LYS A 90 -3.07 -9.95 -0.49
CA LYS A 90 -2.80 -8.79 -1.35
C LYS A 90 -1.33 -8.68 -1.74
N LEU A 91 -0.45 -9.07 -0.83
CA LEU A 91 1.00 -9.04 -0.97
C LEU A 91 1.54 -10.48 -0.99
N PRO A 92 1.40 -11.20 -2.12
CA PRO A 92 1.97 -12.54 -2.23
C PRO A 92 3.50 -12.52 -2.18
N HIS A 93 4.15 -11.37 -2.30
CA HIS A 93 5.59 -11.20 -2.19
C HIS A 93 5.88 -9.89 -1.44
N PRO A 94 5.70 -9.84 -0.10
CA PRO A 94 5.85 -8.60 0.66
C PRO A 94 7.31 -8.10 0.63
N PHE A 95 7.49 -6.82 0.37
CA PHE A 95 8.79 -6.16 0.26
C PHE A 95 9.51 -6.03 1.61
N PHE A 96 8.79 -5.78 2.72
CA PHE A 96 9.43 -5.57 4.04
C PHE A 96 9.67 -6.87 4.84
N ILE A 97 9.96 -8.02 4.22
CA ILE A 97 10.39 -9.24 4.95
C ILE A 97 11.91 -9.41 4.91
N ASN A 98 12.54 -9.95 5.96
CA ASN A 98 13.98 -10.22 5.89
C ASN A 98 14.29 -11.45 5.03
N SER A 99 15.53 -11.57 4.53
CA SER A 99 15.94 -12.66 3.61
C SER A 99 15.82 -14.07 4.21
N ARG A 100 15.83 -14.20 5.54
CA ARG A 100 15.61 -15.50 6.20
C ARG A 100 14.15 -15.89 6.12
N GLU A 101 13.24 -14.98 6.45
CA GLU A 101 11.80 -15.21 6.30
C GLU A 101 11.40 -15.35 4.84
N GLU A 102 12.07 -14.62 3.93
CA GLU A 102 11.88 -14.71 2.48
C GLU A 102 12.19 -16.11 1.93
N SER A 103 13.26 -16.75 2.36
CA SER A 103 13.59 -18.11 1.91
C SER A 103 12.60 -19.15 2.44
N PHE A 104 12.07 -18.97 3.65
CA PHE A 104 10.94 -19.78 4.14
C PHE A 104 9.64 -19.46 3.37
N PHE A 105 9.45 -18.19 2.99
CA PHE A 105 8.28 -17.71 2.27
C PHE A 105 8.18 -18.25 0.85
N TYR A 106 9.31 -18.37 0.16
CA TYR A 106 9.38 -18.87 -1.21
C TYR A 106 9.84 -20.33 -1.30
N SER A 107 10.00 -21.04 -0.18
CA SER A 107 10.26 -22.49 -0.24
C SER A 107 9.00 -23.23 -0.71
N ASP A 108 9.14 -24.03 -1.78
CA ASP A 108 8.11 -24.81 -2.49
C ASP A 108 7.46 -25.91 -1.62
N ILE A 109 6.91 -25.57 -0.45
CA ILE A 109 5.93 -26.42 0.22
C ILE A 109 4.65 -26.28 -0.60
N GLU A 110 4.17 -27.39 -1.13
CA GLU A 110 3.06 -27.53 -2.10
C GLU A 110 2.07 -26.36 -2.12
N GLU A 111 1.85 -25.87 -3.34
CA GLU A 111 1.03 -24.73 -3.82
C GLU A 111 -0.38 -24.59 -3.21
N GLY A 112 -0.84 -25.55 -2.41
CA GLY A 112 -2.13 -25.55 -1.71
C GLY A 112 -2.09 -25.23 -0.20
N MET A 113 -0.92 -25.25 0.44
CA MET A 113 -0.75 -24.78 1.81
C MET A 113 0.43 -23.82 1.85
N ARG A 114 0.14 -22.52 1.68
CA ARG A 114 1.01 -21.48 2.26
C ARG A 114 1.04 -21.74 3.78
N SER A 115 1.97 -22.58 4.23
CA SER A 115 2.03 -23.17 5.56
C SER A 115 2.49 -22.15 6.59
N TRP A 116 1.70 -21.11 6.78
CA TRP A 116 1.96 -20.08 7.76
C TRP A 116 1.26 -20.47 9.06
N LEU A 117 1.99 -21.16 9.94
CA LEU A 117 1.60 -21.20 11.35
C LEU A 117 1.76 -19.79 11.98
N ILE A 118 2.65 -18.96 11.43
CA ILE A 118 2.95 -17.60 11.90
C ILE A 118 3.26 -16.70 10.69
N PRO A 119 2.55 -15.58 10.50
CA PRO A 119 2.87 -14.59 9.46
C PRO A 119 4.26 -13.98 9.64
N PRO A 120 4.93 -13.52 8.56
CA PRO A 120 6.26 -12.94 8.66
C PRO A 120 6.25 -11.57 9.35
N THR A 121 7.40 -11.20 9.89
CA THR A 121 7.61 -9.92 10.57
C THR A 121 7.80 -8.79 9.56
N VAL A 122 7.25 -7.61 9.86
CA VAL A 122 7.56 -6.37 9.13
C VAL A 122 8.97 -5.92 9.53
N HIS A 123 9.92 -6.08 8.62
CA HIS A 123 11.33 -5.79 8.77
C HIS A 123 11.79 -4.67 7.82
N ILE A 124 12.03 -3.48 8.38
CA ILE A 124 12.42 -2.28 7.65
C ILE A 124 13.91 -2.00 7.86
N THR A 125 14.71 -2.13 6.80
CA THR A 125 16.10 -1.68 6.77
C THR A 125 16.21 -0.26 6.23
N HIS A 126 17.39 0.34 6.31
CA HIS A 126 17.67 1.65 5.71
C HIS A 126 17.34 1.64 4.21
N GLU A 127 17.82 0.65 3.48
CA GLU A 127 17.65 0.52 2.03
C GLU A 127 16.17 0.40 1.67
N LYS A 128 15.40 -0.40 2.40
CA LYS A 128 13.97 -0.57 2.17
C LYS A 128 13.17 0.69 2.46
N LEU A 129 13.52 1.41 3.51
CA LEU A 129 12.88 2.69 3.83
C LEU A 129 13.10 3.72 2.71
N PHE A 130 14.35 3.86 2.25
CA PHE A 130 14.68 4.81 1.18
C PHE A 130 14.09 4.40 -0.17
N PHE A 131 14.02 3.09 -0.45
CA PHE A 131 13.30 2.58 -1.61
C PHE A 131 11.82 2.96 -1.56
N ALA A 132 11.13 2.67 -0.46
CA ALA A 132 9.72 3.00 -0.28
C ALA A 132 9.45 4.52 -0.42
N LEU A 133 10.32 5.37 0.10
CA LEU A 133 10.26 6.82 -0.10
C LEU A 133 10.41 7.20 -1.58
N SER A 134 11.34 6.56 -2.29
CA SER A 134 11.54 6.80 -3.71
C SER A 134 10.32 6.40 -4.54
N GLU A 135 9.64 5.31 -4.21
CA GLU A 135 8.41 4.87 -4.90
C GLU A 135 7.27 5.87 -4.67
N VAL A 136 7.12 6.37 -3.44
CA VAL A 136 6.13 7.43 -3.16
C VAL A 136 6.45 8.70 -3.96
N ASN A 137 7.72 9.12 -4.02
CA ASN A 137 8.12 10.30 -4.79
C ASN A 137 7.85 10.12 -6.29
N LYS A 138 8.24 8.98 -6.87
CA LYS A 138 7.96 8.64 -8.28
C LYS A 138 6.47 8.73 -8.59
N PHE A 139 5.64 8.17 -7.71
CA PHE A 139 4.19 8.19 -7.89
C PHE A 139 3.65 9.62 -7.84
N VAL A 140 4.05 10.40 -6.85
CA VAL A 140 3.59 11.79 -6.68
C VAL A 140 4.04 12.65 -7.86
N GLU A 141 5.31 12.60 -8.27
CA GLU A 141 5.83 13.34 -9.42
C GLU A 141 5.11 12.99 -10.73
N TRP A 142 4.85 11.71 -10.95
CA TRP A 142 4.04 11.25 -12.07
C TRP A 142 2.63 11.81 -12.01
N LEU A 143 1.97 11.70 -10.85
CA LEU A 143 0.60 12.20 -10.68
C LEU A 143 0.55 13.71 -10.91
N GLU A 144 1.50 14.49 -10.38
CA GLU A 144 1.63 15.93 -10.64
C GLU A 144 1.76 16.27 -12.13
N THR A 145 2.33 15.38 -12.93
CA THR A 145 2.53 15.58 -14.38
C THR A 145 1.24 15.28 -15.14
N VAL A 146 0.66 14.09 -14.93
CA VAL A 146 -0.57 13.70 -15.64
C VAL A 146 -1.78 14.51 -15.18
N LYS A 147 -1.76 15.05 -13.96
CA LYS A 147 -2.85 15.88 -13.43
C LYS A 147 -2.85 17.33 -13.99
N LYS A 148 -1.77 17.77 -14.64
CA LYS A 148 -1.69 19.10 -15.30
C LYS A 148 -2.21 19.08 -16.74
N THR A 149 -2.36 17.90 -17.31
CA THR A 149 -2.87 17.67 -18.66
C THR A 149 -4.39 17.55 -18.61
#